data_AF-A0A286XXA7-F1
#
_entry.id   AF-A0A286XXA7-F1
#
_cell.length_a   1.000
_cell.length_b   1.000
_cell.length_c   1.000
_cell.angle_alpha   90.00
_cell.angle_beta   90.00
_cell.angle_gamma   90.00
#
_symmetry.space_group_name_H-M   'P 1'
#
loop_
_entity.id
_entity.type
_entity.pdbx_description
1 polymer ?
#
loop_
_entity_poly.entity_id
_entity_poly.type
_entity_poly.pdbx_seq_one_letter_code
_entity_poly.pdbx_strand_id
1 'polypeptide(L)'
;MKHVCCDCKQDFCSVCSVSHENLRRCCTCHLLRETAFQRPQLMRLKVKDLRRYLALRGVPTDTCREKEDLVDLVLCHHGLDSEDDLDSSSLNSSRSQASSFFTES
;
A
#
# COMPACT_ATOMS: atom_id res chain seq x y z
N MET A 1 -19.69 18.67 -7.87
CA MET A 1 -18.68 17.93 -8.66
C MET A 1 -17.89 17.02 -7.73
N LYS A 2 -17.63 15.78 -8.14
CA LYS A 2 -16.79 14.83 -7.42
C LYS A 2 -15.46 14.71 -8.14
N HIS A 3 -14.38 14.56 -7.39
CA HIS A 3 -13.02 14.44 -7.89
C HIS A 3 -12.41 13.13 -7.42
N VAL A 4 -11.83 12.39 -8.36
CA VAL A 4 -11.19 11.11 -8.09
C VAL A 4 -9.78 11.36 -7.56
N CYS A 5 -9.44 10.74 -6.43
CA CYS A 5 -8.08 10.76 -5.90
C CYS A 5 -7.17 9.83 -6.72
N CYS A 6 -6.00 10.31 -7.17
CA CYS A 6 -5.06 9.49 -7.93
C CYS A 6 -4.43 8.34 -7.13
N ASP A 7 -4.37 8.42 -5.80
CA ASP A 7 -3.81 7.34 -4.96
C ASP A 7 -4.85 6.29 -4.57
N CYS A 8 -5.93 6.72 -3.90
CA CYS A 8 -6.92 5.77 -3.37
C CYS A 8 -8.09 5.50 -4.30
N LYS A 9 -8.15 6.16 -5.48
CA LYS A 9 -9.18 5.96 -6.52
C LYS A 9 -10.63 6.18 -6.05
N GLN A 10 -10.81 6.81 -4.88
CA GLN A 10 -12.12 7.18 -4.31
C GLN A 10 -12.55 8.58 -4.75
N ASP A 11 -13.86 8.84 -4.69
CA ASP A 11 -14.48 10.13 -4.97
C ASP A 11 -14.49 11.08 -3.78
N PHE A 12 -14.11 12.34 -4.00
CA PHE A 12 -14.11 13.40 -2.99
C PHE A 12 -14.72 14.70 -3.51
N CYS A 13 -15.28 15.54 -2.63
CA CYS A 13 -15.69 16.89 -3.02
C CYS A 13 -14.47 17.81 -3.20
N SER A 14 -14.70 19.01 -3.73
CA SER A 14 -13.64 20.01 -3.93
C SER A 14 -12.94 20.44 -2.64
N VAL A 15 -13.62 20.37 -1.49
CA VAL A 15 -13.07 20.73 -0.17
C VAL A 15 -12.21 19.59 0.41
N CYS A 16 -12.58 18.33 0.14
CA CYS A 16 -11.86 17.17 0.63
C CYS A 16 -10.72 16.72 -0.29
N SER A 17 -10.44 17.47 -1.36
CA SER A 17 -9.41 17.15 -2.34
C SER A 17 -8.56 18.36 -2.71
N VAL A 18 -7.25 18.17 -2.71
CA VAL A 18 -6.22 19.13 -3.09
C VAL A 18 -5.77 18.82 -4.51
N SER A 19 -5.60 19.85 -5.33
CA SER A 19 -5.01 19.74 -6.67
C SER A 19 -3.58 20.25 -6.65
N HIS A 20 -2.63 19.41 -7.07
CA HIS A 20 -1.21 19.77 -7.23
C HIS A 20 -0.74 19.27 -8.60
N GLU A 21 -0.18 20.16 -9.43
CA GLU A 21 0.36 19.82 -10.77
C GLU A 21 -0.60 18.99 -11.66
N ASN A 22 -1.87 19.39 -11.74
CA ASN A 22 -2.96 18.70 -12.46
C ASN A 22 -3.37 17.32 -11.88
N LEU A 23 -2.74 16.84 -10.81
CA LEU A 23 -3.17 15.64 -10.11
C LEU A 23 -4.10 16.02 -8.95
N ARG A 24 -5.22 15.29 -8.84
CA ARG A 24 -6.15 15.46 -7.73
C ARG A 24 -5.93 14.38 -6.68
N ARG A 25 -5.79 14.81 -5.42
CA ARG A 25 -5.53 13.92 -4.29
C ARG A 25 -6.45 14.28 -3.13
N CYS A 26 -6.93 13.31 -2.37
CA CYS A 26 -7.68 13.62 -1.17
C CYS A 26 -6.77 14.17 -0.07
N CYS A 27 -7.32 14.94 0.87
CA CYS A 27 -6.52 15.54 1.95
C CYS A 27 -5.75 14.49 2.76
N THR A 28 -6.32 13.30 2.95
CA THR A 28 -5.68 12.20 3.67
C THR A 28 -4.45 11.67 2.92
N CYS A 29 -4.57 11.35 1.64
CA CYS A 29 -3.44 10.84 0.87
C CYS A 29 -2.37 11.91 0.63
N HIS A 30 -2.77 13.18 0.51
CA HIS A 30 -1.83 14.31 0.47
C HIS A 30 -1.01 14.39 1.76
N LEU A 31 -1.67 14.37 2.92
CA LEU A 31 -1.02 14.38 4.23
C LEU A 31 -0.03 13.24 4.42
N LEU A 32 -0.38 12.01 3.98
CA LEU A 32 0.57 10.90 4.09
C LEU A 32 1.78 11.08 3.16
N ARG A 33 1.60 11.64 1.97
CA ARG A 33 2.73 11.88 1.07
C ARG A 33 3.69 12.93 1.60
N GLU A 34 3.21 13.94 2.34
CA GLU A 34 4.07 14.92 3.02
C GLU A 34 5.03 14.27 4.03
N THR A 35 4.68 13.09 4.56
CA THR A 35 5.55 12.34 5.47
C THR A 35 6.68 11.59 4.75
N ALA A 36 6.72 11.65 3.41
CA ALA A 36 7.62 10.87 2.55
C ALA A 36 7.63 9.37 2.87
N PHE A 37 6.53 8.87 3.45
CA PHE A 37 6.39 7.51 3.96
C PHE A 37 7.56 7.08 4.87
N GLN A 38 8.11 8.02 5.64
CA GLN A 38 9.13 7.70 6.64
C GLN A 38 8.47 7.24 7.93
N ARG A 39 8.90 6.08 8.47
CA ARG A 39 8.42 5.55 9.76
C ARG A 39 8.35 6.60 10.88
N PRO A 40 9.41 7.40 11.17
CA PRO A 40 9.34 8.42 12.22
C PRO A 40 8.33 9.54 11.93
N GLN A 41 8.08 9.88 10.66
CA GLN A 41 7.09 10.90 10.29
C GLN A 41 5.66 10.36 10.38
N LEU A 42 5.42 9.12 9.95
CA LEU A 42 4.13 8.43 10.11
C LEU A 42 3.79 8.25 11.60
N MET A 43 4.79 7.99 12.44
CA MET A 43 4.65 7.95 13.90
C MET A 43 4.30 9.30 14.54
N ARG A 44 4.33 10.42 13.80
CA ARG A 44 3.85 11.73 14.27
C ARG A 44 2.39 12.00 13.91
N LEU A 45 1.84 11.28 12.93
CA LEU A 45 0.43 11.42 12.53
C LEU A 45 -0.52 10.87 13.60
N LYS A 46 -1.78 11.29 13.58
CA LYS A 46 -2.79 10.75 14.50
C LYS A 46 -3.23 9.37 14.01
N VAL A 47 -3.54 8.48 14.95
CA VAL A 47 -4.06 7.12 14.67
C VAL A 47 -5.28 7.17 13.75
N LYS A 48 -6.18 8.15 13.95
CA LYS A 48 -7.35 8.34 13.08
C LYS A 48 -6.99 8.59 11.61
N ASP A 49 -5.88 9.28 11.34
CA ASP A 49 -5.48 9.67 9.99
C ASP A 49 -4.82 8.47 9.29
N LEU A 50 -4.02 7.69 10.03
CA LEU A 50 -3.48 6.41 9.56
C LEU A 50 -4.60 5.42 9.23
N ARG A 51 -5.55 5.21 10.15
CA ARG A 51 -6.71 4.34 9.92
C ARG A 51 -7.57 4.82 8.76
N ARG A 52 -7.80 6.14 8.63
CA ARG A 52 -8.52 6.74 7.51
C ARG A 52 -7.85 6.42 6.18
N TYR A 53 -6.53 6.57 6.09
CA TYR A 53 -5.79 6.26 4.87
C TYR A 53 -5.92 4.78 4.47
N LEU A 54 -5.73 3.88 5.42
CA LEU A 54 -5.85 2.44 5.21
C LEU A 54 -7.27 2.06 4.77
N ALA A 55 -8.29 2.60 5.44
CA ALA A 55 -9.69 2.38 5.07
C ALA A 55 -10.03 2.88 3.66
N LEU A 56 -9.47 4.01 3.22
CA LEU A 56 -9.67 4.52 1.85
C LEU A 56 -9.12 3.58 0.77
N ARG A 57 -8.12 2.76 1.11
CA ARG A 57 -7.53 1.73 0.24
C ARG A 57 -8.16 0.34 0.44
N GLY A 58 -9.19 0.22 1.28
CA GLY A 58 -9.84 -1.06 1.58
C GLY A 58 -9.03 -1.97 2.49
N VAL A 59 -8.03 -1.45 3.22
CA VAL A 59 -7.21 -2.23 4.15
C VAL A 59 -7.89 -2.26 5.52
N PRO A 60 -8.29 -3.44 6.03
CA PRO A 60 -8.88 -3.55 7.35
C PRO A 60 -7.83 -3.27 8.43
N THR A 61 -8.24 -2.61 9.51
CA THR A 61 -7.34 -2.25 10.64
C THR A 61 -7.82 -2.79 11.98
N ASP A 62 -8.75 -3.74 11.94
CA ASP A 62 -9.41 -4.32 13.13
C ASP A 62 -8.47 -5.21 13.93
N THR A 63 -7.43 -5.75 13.28
CA THR A 63 -6.39 -6.57 13.91
C THR A 63 -5.25 -5.73 14.51
N CYS A 64 -5.18 -4.42 14.22
CA CYS A 64 -4.12 -3.53 14.68
C CYS A 64 -4.36 -3.10 16.13
N ARG A 65 -3.44 -3.48 17.02
CA ARG A 65 -3.49 -3.14 18.45
C ARG A 65 -2.64 -1.92 18.77
N GLU A 66 -1.54 -1.75 18.05
CA GLU A 66 -0.55 -0.69 18.27
C GLU A 66 -0.55 0.32 17.11
N LYS A 67 0.01 1.50 17.36
CA LYS A 67 0.18 2.50 16.30
C LYS A 67 1.17 2.03 15.25
N GLU A 68 2.19 1.30 15.68
CA GLU A 68 3.22 0.72 14.82
C GLU A 68 2.62 -0.24 13.79
N ASP A 69 1.64 -1.07 14.18
CA ASP A 69 0.90 -1.93 13.24
C ASP A 69 0.30 -1.13 12.08
N LEU A 70 -0.29 0.04 12.37
CA LEU A 70 -0.87 0.91 11.35
C LEU A 70 0.20 1.54 10.45
N VAL A 71 1.33 1.94 11.03
CA VAL A 71 2.45 2.49 10.27
C VAL A 71 3.03 1.43 9.34
N ASP A 72 3.17 0.20 9.82
CA ASP A 72 3.70 -0.92 9.04
C ASP A 72 2.76 -1.30 7.89
N LEU A 73 1.45 -1.32 8.13
CA LEU A 73 0.46 -1.49 7.05
C LEU A 73 0.55 -0.38 6.00
N VAL A 74 0.75 0.88 6.41
CA VAL A 74 0.91 1.99 5.47
C VAL A 74 2.15 1.80 4.59
N LEU A 75 3.27 1.37 5.18
CA LEU A 75 4.52 1.13 4.46
C LEU A 75 4.39 -0.06 3.49
N CYS A 76 3.80 -1.17 3.94
CA CYS A 76 3.54 -2.34 3.09
C CYS A 76 2.66 -1.98 1.89
N HIS A 77 1.57 -1.25 2.11
CA HIS A 77 0.62 -0.93 1.05
C HIS A 77 1.07 0.21 0.13
N HIS A 78 2.02 1.05 0.58
CA HIS A 78 2.67 2.02 -0.30
C HIS A 78 3.58 1.34 -1.33
N GLY A 79 4.31 0.29 -0.92
CA GLY A 79 5.17 -0.50 -1.82
C GLY A 79 4.40 -1.13 -2.97
N LEU A 80 3.24 -1.73 -2.68
CA LEU A 80 2.39 -2.43 -3.66
C LEU A 80 1.73 -1.52 -4.70
N ASP A 81 1.59 -0.22 -4.41
CA ASP A 81 0.96 0.76 -5.31
C ASP A 81 1.99 1.42 -6.25
N SER A 82 3.29 1.12 -6.06
CA SER A 82 4.39 1.58 -6.90
C SER A 82 4.87 0.52 -7.90
N GLU A 83 4.24 -0.65 -7.94
CA GLU A 83 4.61 -1.78 -8.82
C GLU A 83 3.91 -1.69 -10.18
N ASP A 84 4.29 -0.68 -10.96
CA ASP A 84 4.60 -0.94 -12.37
C ASP A 84 6.13 -1.12 -12.39
N ASP A 85 6.61 -2.29 -12.85
CA ASP A 85 8.02 -2.72 -12.97
C ASP A 85 8.75 -3.16 -11.67
N LEU A 86 8.65 -4.45 -11.30
CA LEU A 86 9.74 -5.43 -11.51
C LEU A 86 9.43 -6.77 -10.79
N ASP A 87 9.23 -7.78 -11.62
CA ASP A 87 9.23 -9.22 -11.38
C ASP A 87 9.93 -9.74 -10.10
N SER A 88 9.15 -10.37 -9.21
CA SER A 88 9.68 -11.36 -8.25
C SER A 88 8.80 -12.61 -8.25
N SER A 89 8.66 -13.22 -9.44
CA SER A 89 8.10 -14.56 -9.58
C SER A 89 9.21 -15.62 -9.48
N SER A 90 9.69 -15.93 -8.27
CA SER A 90 10.58 -17.10 -8.10
C SER A 90 10.60 -17.66 -6.69
N LEU A 91 9.50 -18.24 -6.24
CA LEU A 91 9.52 -19.30 -5.22
C LEU A 91 8.41 -20.31 -5.50
N ASN A 92 8.60 -21.18 -6.48
CA ASN A 92 8.09 -22.55 -6.36
C ASN A 92 9.30 -23.49 -6.27
N SER A 93 9.62 -23.86 -5.04
CA SER A 93 10.44 -25.03 -4.73
C SER A 93 9.53 -26.00 -4.02
N SER A 94 9.27 -27.14 -4.63
CA SER A 94 9.24 -28.48 -4.01
C SER A 94 8.29 -29.41 -4.76
N ARG A 95 8.85 -30.23 -5.66
CA ARG A 95 8.44 -31.64 -5.69
C ARG A 95 9.58 -32.53 -6.16
N SER A 96 10.15 -33.20 -5.16
CA SER A 96 11.06 -34.33 -5.25
C SER A 96 10.50 -35.46 -6.13
N GLN A 97 11.39 -36.16 -6.83
CA GLN A 97 11.39 -37.61 -7.13
C GLN A 97 12.70 -37.90 -7.90
N ALA A 98 13.73 -38.43 -7.23
CA ALA A 98 14.00 -39.86 -7.03
C ALA A 98 14.48 -40.56 -8.32
N SER A 99 15.69 -41.11 -8.23
CA SER A 99 16.55 -41.77 -9.21
C SER A 99 16.03 -43.11 -9.78
N SER A 100 16.37 -43.41 -11.04
CA SER A 100 16.69 -44.75 -11.61
C SER A 100 17.09 -44.53 -13.09
N PHE A 101 18.34 -44.73 -13.55
CA PHE A 101 19.13 -45.94 -13.80
C PHE A 101 18.61 -46.86 -14.95
N PHE A 102 19.39 -46.88 -16.04
CA PHE A 102 19.65 -47.89 -17.09
C PHE A 102 18.86 -48.03 -18.42
N THR A 103 19.70 -48.06 -19.48
CA THR A 103 19.76 -48.88 -20.74
C THR A 103 18.77 -48.73 -21.89
N GLU A 104 19.32 -48.60 -23.11
CA GLU A 104 19.08 -49.36 -24.38
C GLU A 104 19.60 -48.48 -25.55
N SER A 105 20.17 -48.94 -26.67
CA SER A 105 20.53 -50.25 -27.25
C SER A 105 21.55 -50.02 -28.37
#